data_AF-A0A6A6L736-F1
#
_entry.id   AF-A0A6A6L736-F1
#
_cell.length_a   1.000
_cell.length_b   1.000
_cell.length_c   1.000
_cell.angle_alpha   90.00
_cell.angle_beta   90.00
_cell.angle_gamma   90.00
#
_symmetry.space_group_name_H-M   'P 1'
#
loop_
_entity.id
_entity.type
_entity.pdbx_description
1 polymer ?
#
loop_
_entity_poly.entity_id
_entity_poly.type
_entity_poly.pdbx_seq_one_letter_code
_entity_poly.pdbx_strand_id
1 'polypeptide(L)'
;MATGSWKEVLSPALTTSEPPPIFDGTTRLYISYSCPYAQRVWITRNCKGLQDKIKLVPIDLQNRPTWYKEKVYPPNKVPSMEHDNEVKGESLDLVKYIDSNFDGPSLFPDVDIVYAPFIERFQPALLDVRKYDITEGRPNLAAWIEEMNKIEAYDQTRRDPKEMLKPARNAFWLISEVCCCHESDSLRSEFLFKSS
;
A
#
# COMPACT_ATOMS: atom_id res chain seq x y z
N MET A 1 14.41 -27.67 9.71
CA MET A 1 15.35 -26.62 9.29
C MET A 1 14.72 -25.30 9.69
N ALA A 2 15.30 -24.59 10.66
CA ALA A 2 14.79 -23.27 11.06
C ALA A 2 15.01 -22.29 9.90
N THR A 3 13.93 -21.89 9.25
CA THR A 3 13.94 -20.78 8.28
C THR A 3 14.23 -19.52 9.09
N GLY A 4 15.45 -18.99 9.00
CA GLY A 4 15.74 -17.67 9.56
C GLY A 4 14.77 -16.66 8.96
N SER A 5 14.07 -15.91 9.80
CA SER A 5 13.26 -14.77 9.36
C SER A 5 14.21 -13.73 8.75
N TRP A 6 14.16 -13.59 7.43
CA TRP A 6 14.96 -12.60 6.70
C TRP A 6 14.13 -11.33 6.55
N LYS A 7 14.52 -10.28 7.28
CA LYS A 7 13.91 -8.95 7.16
C LYS A 7 14.78 -8.08 6.26
N GLU A 8 14.27 -7.76 5.08
CA GLU A 8 14.94 -6.84 4.14
C GLU A 8 15.08 -5.45 4.75
N VAL A 9 16.28 -4.86 4.62
CA VAL A 9 16.53 -3.47 5.03
C VAL A 9 16.00 -2.54 3.93
N LEU A 10 14.90 -1.85 4.23
CA LEU A 10 14.23 -0.96 3.30
C LEU A 10 14.98 0.36 3.11
N SER A 11 15.17 0.76 1.85
CA SER A 11 15.80 2.04 1.50
C SER A 11 14.86 3.22 1.79
N PRO A 12 15.41 4.41 2.10
CA PRO A 12 14.61 5.62 2.25
C PRO A 12 13.99 6.06 0.91
N ALA A 13 12.84 6.73 0.97
CA ALA A 13 12.15 7.23 -0.22
C ALA A 13 12.98 8.30 -0.94
N LEU A 14 13.13 8.15 -2.26
CA LEU A 14 13.80 9.11 -3.14
C LEU A 14 12.91 10.34 -3.34
N THR A 15 13.54 11.51 -3.23
CA THR A 15 12.92 12.83 -3.40
C THR A 15 13.51 13.51 -4.62
N THR A 16 14.16 14.67 -4.48
CA THR A 16 14.83 15.43 -5.55
C THR A 16 16.25 14.92 -5.87
N SER A 17 16.62 13.73 -5.39
CA SER A 17 17.91 13.11 -5.63
C SER A 17 18.12 12.75 -7.10
N GLU A 18 19.37 12.48 -7.48
CA GLU A 18 19.70 11.94 -8.80
C GLU A 18 18.95 10.62 -9.06
N PRO A 19 18.61 10.34 -10.34
CA PRO A 19 17.97 9.09 -10.71
C PRO A 19 18.91 7.89 -10.44
N PRO A 20 18.37 6.71 -10.07
CA PRO A 20 19.14 5.49 -10.21
C PRO A 20 19.50 5.25 -11.69
N PRO A 21 20.46 4.37 -12.00
CA PRO A 21 20.65 3.89 -13.37
C PRO A 21 19.32 3.37 -13.93
N ILE A 22 19.01 3.72 -15.18
CA ILE A 22 17.78 3.34 -15.88
C ILE A 22 18.17 2.47 -17.06
N PHE A 23 17.48 1.35 -17.25
CA PHE A 23 17.72 0.34 -18.29
C PHE A 23 19.14 -0.23 -18.29
N ASP A 24 19.67 -0.48 -17.10
CA ASP A 24 20.98 -1.13 -16.88
C ASP A 24 20.87 -2.66 -16.76
N GLY A 25 19.70 -3.22 -17.06
CA GLY A 25 19.39 -4.65 -16.90
C GLY A 25 18.92 -5.05 -15.50
N THR A 26 18.93 -4.13 -14.52
CA THR A 26 18.36 -4.40 -13.20
C THR A 26 16.85 -4.22 -13.20
N THR A 27 16.11 -5.23 -12.72
CA THR A 27 14.66 -5.11 -12.52
C THR A 27 14.36 -4.22 -11.32
N ARG A 28 13.57 -3.17 -11.51
CA ARG A 28 13.19 -2.21 -10.46
C ARG A 28 11.69 -2.09 -10.33
N LEU A 29 11.21 -2.08 -9.09
CA LEU A 29 9.83 -1.77 -8.75
C LEU A 29 9.77 -0.43 -8.04
N TYR A 30 9.24 0.58 -8.74
CA TYR A 30 9.03 1.92 -8.21
C TYR A 30 7.74 1.95 -7.40
N ILE A 31 7.87 2.25 -6.10
CA ILE A 31 6.75 2.21 -5.15
C ILE A 31 6.64 3.50 -4.36
N SER A 32 5.56 3.63 -3.60
CA SER A 32 5.54 4.46 -2.42
C SER A 32 5.06 3.61 -1.26
N TYR A 33 5.74 3.65 -0.12
CA TYR A 33 5.40 2.80 1.03
C TYR A 33 3.96 3.00 1.54
N SER A 34 3.36 4.19 1.36
CA SER A 34 1.96 4.43 1.74
C SER A 34 0.95 3.93 0.72
N CYS A 35 1.34 3.69 -0.54
CA CYS A 35 0.40 3.41 -1.62
C CYS A 35 -0.14 1.96 -1.56
N PRO A 36 -1.45 1.73 -1.39
CA PRO A 36 -2.01 0.38 -1.35
C PRO A 36 -1.85 -0.37 -2.68
N TYR A 37 -1.91 0.35 -3.81
CA TYR A 37 -1.70 -0.25 -5.14
C TYR A 37 -0.26 -0.74 -5.31
N ALA A 38 0.71 0.01 -4.80
CA ALA A 38 2.11 -0.41 -4.85
C ALA A 38 2.39 -1.54 -3.87
N GLN A 39 1.72 -1.55 -2.72
CA GLN A 39 1.84 -2.63 -1.75
C GLN A 39 1.38 -3.98 -2.33
N ARG A 40 0.36 -4.02 -3.19
CA ARG A 40 -0.04 -5.27 -3.90
C ARG A 40 1.16 -5.93 -4.58
N VAL A 41 1.86 -5.15 -5.40
CA VAL A 41 2.99 -5.64 -6.20
C VAL A 41 4.19 -6.01 -5.31
N TRP A 42 4.37 -5.26 -4.21
CA TRP A 42 5.39 -5.57 -3.21
C TRP A 42 5.09 -6.89 -2.46
N ILE A 43 3.85 -7.14 -2.07
CA ILE A 43 3.42 -8.42 -1.48
C ILE A 43 3.70 -9.55 -2.48
N THR A 44 3.30 -9.40 -3.75
CA THR A 44 3.58 -10.39 -4.81
C THR A 44 5.07 -10.71 -4.92
N ARG A 45 5.93 -9.68 -4.96
CA ARG A 45 7.39 -9.83 -4.96
C ARG A 45 7.87 -10.66 -3.77
N ASN A 46 7.41 -10.34 -2.57
CA ASN A 46 7.86 -11.01 -1.34
C ASN A 46 7.35 -12.46 -1.28
N CYS A 47 6.09 -12.71 -1.64
CA CYS A 47 5.50 -14.06 -1.65
C CYS A 47 6.20 -14.98 -2.65
N LYS A 48 6.71 -14.45 -3.77
CA LYS A 48 7.49 -15.22 -4.74
C LYS A 48 8.98 -15.37 -4.37
N GLY A 49 9.45 -14.76 -3.29
CA GLY A 49 10.87 -14.80 -2.91
C GLY A 49 11.77 -14.00 -3.86
N LEU A 50 11.26 -12.91 -4.45
CA LEU A 50 11.96 -12.14 -5.49
C LEU A 50 12.71 -10.92 -4.95
N GLN A 51 13.07 -10.92 -3.66
CA GLN A 51 13.71 -9.78 -3.02
C GLN A 51 15.04 -9.41 -3.69
N ASP A 52 15.86 -10.41 -4.02
CA ASP A 52 17.15 -10.23 -4.66
C ASP A 52 17.06 -9.94 -6.17
N LYS A 53 15.93 -10.31 -6.80
CA LYS A 53 15.72 -10.15 -8.25
C LYS A 53 15.07 -8.82 -8.62
N ILE A 54 14.17 -8.32 -7.78
CA ILE A 54 13.41 -7.09 -8.02
C ILE A 54 13.82 -6.07 -6.96
N LYS A 55 14.51 -4.99 -7.35
CA LYS A 55 14.91 -3.94 -6.39
C LYS A 55 13.76 -2.97 -6.15
N LEU A 56 13.48 -2.66 -4.89
CA LEU A 56 12.52 -1.61 -4.56
C LEU A 56 13.14 -0.23 -4.72
N VAL A 57 12.43 0.66 -5.42
CA VAL A 57 12.78 2.07 -5.53
C VAL A 57 11.63 2.90 -4.94
N PRO A 58 11.66 3.19 -3.63
CA PRO A 58 10.63 4.00 -3.01
C PRO A 58 10.73 5.45 -3.48
N ILE A 59 9.60 6.04 -3.81
CA ILE A 59 9.44 7.43 -4.25
C ILE A 59 8.56 8.17 -3.25
N ASP A 60 9.00 9.36 -2.84
CA ASP A 60 8.14 10.29 -2.12
C ASP A 60 7.14 10.93 -3.09
N LEU A 61 5.86 10.69 -2.86
CA LEU A 61 4.81 11.25 -3.72
C LEU A 61 4.54 12.73 -3.45
N GLN A 62 4.91 13.24 -2.28
CA GLN A 62 4.78 14.67 -1.94
C GLN A 62 5.89 15.49 -2.59
N ASN A 63 7.11 14.95 -2.62
CA ASN A 63 8.30 15.58 -3.20
C ASN A 63 8.85 14.73 -4.35
N ARG A 64 8.04 14.53 -5.37
CA ARG A 64 8.36 13.57 -6.43
C ARG A 64 9.50 14.06 -7.32
N PRO A 65 10.51 13.21 -7.61
CA PRO A 65 11.56 13.55 -8.55
C PRO A 65 11.01 13.80 -9.96
N THR A 66 11.50 14.87 -10.60
CA THR A 66 11.13 15.20 -11.99
C THR A 66 11.57 14.11 -12.97
N TRP A 67 12.75 13.51 -12.74
CA TRP A 67 13.29 12.44 -13.57
C TRP A 67 12.38 11.21 -13.64
N TYR A 68 11.53 10.97 -12.64
CA TYR A 68 10.64 9.81 -12.67
C TYR A 68 9.60 9.94 -13.79
N LYS A 69 8.98 11.12 -13.92
CA LYS A 69 8.06 11.39 -15.03
C LYS A 69 8.80 11.46 -16.37
N GLU A 70 9.95 12.11 -16.39
CA GLU A 70 10.65 12.43 -17.64
C GLU A 70 11.39 11.23 -18.24
N LYS A 71 11.94 10.35 -17.41
CA LYS A 71 12.88 9.31 -17.85
C LYS A 71 12.43 7.89 -17.56
N VAL A 72 11.53 7.68 -16.60
CA VAL A 72 11.11 6.33 -16.17
C VAL A 72 9.68 6.02 -16.58
N TYR A 73 8.71 6.78 -16.08
CA TYR A 73 7.30 6.49 -16.26
C TYR A 73 6.48 7.76 -16.51
N PRO A 74 6.22 8.13 -17.79
CA PRO A 74 5.49 9.33 -18.19
C PRO A 74 4.12 9.55 -17.53
N PRO A 75 3.31 8.50 -17.26
CA PRO A 75 2.06 8.65 -16.53
C PRO A 75 2.23 9.20 -15.11
N ASN A 76 3.45 9.13 -14.56
CA ASN A 76 3.81 9.68 -13.26
C ASN A 76 2.88 9.11 -12.17
N LYS A 77 2.80 7.78 -12.07
CA LYS A 77 2.01 7.05 -11.07
C LYS A 77 2.81 5.86 -10.55
N VAL A 78 2.61 5.48 -9.29
CA VAL A 78 3.13 4.24 -8.72
C VAL A 78 1.98 3.25 -8.47
N PRO A 79 2.20 1.93 -8.56
CA PRO A 79 3.46 1.28 -8.90
C PRO A 79 3.80 1.36 -10.39
N SER A 80 5.10 1.31 -10.70
CA SER A 80 5.62 1.00 -12.03
C SER A 80 6.81 0.06 -11.92
N MET A 81 6.99 -0.82 -12.90
CA MET A 81 8.06 -1.83 -12.91
C MET A 81 8.90 -1.68 -14.17
N GLU A 82 10.20 -1.51 -13.98
CA GLU A 82 11.22 -1.61 -15.03
C GLU A 82 11.68 -3.05 -15.15
N HIS A 83 11.49 -3.65 -16.32
CA HIS A 83 11.99 -4.99 -16.66
C HIS A 83 12.13 -5.12 -18.18
N ASP A 84 13.19 -5.77 -18.65
CA ASP A 84 13.47 -6.00 -20.07
C ASP A 84 13.40 -4.74 -20.94
N ASN A 85 14.01 -3.64 -20.47
CA ASN A 85 14.02 -2.32 -21.13
C ASN A 85 12.63 -1.69 -21.35
N GLU A 86 11.62 -2.18 -20.63
CA GLU A 86 10.28 -1.62 -20.64
C GLU A 86 9.85 -1.22 -19.23
N VAL A 87 9.02 -0.17 -19.15
CA VAL A 87 8.37 0.21 -17.90
C VAL A 87 6.87 -0.04 -18.01
N LYS A 88 6.36 -0.90 -17.13
CA LYS A 88 4.94 -1.29 -17.06
C LYS A 88 4.30 -0.68 -15.82
N GLY A 89 3.04 -0.29 -15.91
CA GLY A 89 2.25 0.21 -14.78
C GLY A 89 1.03 -0.66 -14.51
N GLU A 90 0.10 -0.12 -13.73
CA GLU A 90 -1.15 -0.76 -13.31
C GLU A 90 -0.96 -1.95 -12.35
N SER A 91 -1.37 -1.78 -11.10
CA SER A 91 -1.03 -2.74 -10.03
C SER A 91 -1.50 -4.18 -10.29
N LEU A 92 -2.69 -4.36 -10.86
CA LEU A 92 -3.23 -5.71 -11.12
C LEU A 92 -2.50 -6.40 -12.28
N ASP A 93 -2.13 -5.62 -13.31
CA ASP A 93 -1.39 -6.15 -14.46
C ASP A 93 0.03 -6.51 -14.03
N LEU A 94 0.66 -5.71 -13.17
CA LEU A 94 1.97 -6.02 -12.58
C LEU A 94 1.94 -7.27 -11.70
N VAL A 95 0.90 -7.49 -10.91
CA VAL A 95 0.75 -8.72 -10.10
C VAL A 95 0.75 -9.95 -11.01
N LYS A 96 -0.07 -9.94 -12.07
CA LYS A 96 -0.15 -11.05 -13.04
C LYS A 96 1.16 -11.22 -13.83
N TYR A 97 1.78 -10.11 -14.22
CA TYR A 97 3.04 -10.11 -14.94
C TYR A 97 4.15 -10.77 -14.10
N ILE A 98 4.30 -10.37 -12.84
CA ILE A 98 5.27 -10.97 -11.93
C ILE A 98 4.99 -12.47 -11.73
N ASP A 99 3.72 -12.85 -11.55
CA ASP A 99 3.37 -14.26 -11.34
C ASP A 99 3.71 -15.15 -12.55
N SER A 100 3.60 -14.60 -13.76
CA SER A 100 3.79 -15.34 -15.02
C SER A 100 5.23 -15.31 -15.55
N ASN A 101 6.03 -14.30 -15.20
CA ASN A 101 7.36 -14.07 -15.80
C ASN A 101 8.54 -14.33 -14.84
N PHE A 102 8.27 -14.59 -13.56
CA PHE A 102 9.31 -14.87 -12.56
C PHE A 102 9.06 -16.18 -11.85
N ASP A 103 10.15 -16.87 -11.49
CA ASP A 103 10.10 -18.08 -10.66
C ASP A 103 9.45 -17.82 -9.30
N GLY A 104 9.02 -18.88 -8.64
CA GLY A 104 8.42 -18.87 -7.30
C GLY A 104 7.06 -19.55 -7.28
N PRO A 105 6.42 -19.65 -6.09
CA PRO A 105 5.07 -20.18 -5.99
C PRO A 105 4.09 -19.40 -6.87
N SER A 106 3.13 -20.09 -7.49
CA SER A 106 2.01 -19.42 -8.16
C SER A 106 1.12 -18.78 -7.11
N LEU A 107 0.68 -17.56 -7.39
CA LEU A 107 -0.14 -16.75 -6.49
C LEU A 107 -1.60 -16.64 -6.95
N PHE A 108 -2.02 -17.45 -7.90
CA PHE A 108 -3.41 -17.48 -8.35
C PHE A 108 -4.24 -18.45 -7.48
N PRO A 109 -5.39 -18.04 -6.93
CA PRO A 109 -6.04 -16.73 -7.08
C PRO A 109 -5.41 -15.60 -6.24
N ASP A 110 -5.35 -14.39 -6.79
CA ASP A 110 -4.65 -13.23 -6.22
C ASP A 110 -5.53 -12.32 -5.33
N VAL A 111 -6.75 -12.77 -5.02
CA VAL A 111 -7.79 -11.99 -4.32
C VAL A 111 -7.29 -11.44 -2.99
N ASP A 112 -6.57 -12.23 -2.21
CA ASP A 112 -6.04 -11.81 -0.92
C ASP A 112 -5.03 -10.67 -1.05
N ILE A 113 -4.14 -10.74 -2.04
CA ILE A 113 -3.15 -9.71 -2.35
C ILE A 113 -3.85 -8.40 -2.76
N VAL A 114 -4.97 -8.50 -3.49
CA VAL A 114 -5.72 -7.35 -3.97
C VAL A 114 -6.40 -6.58 -2.82
N TYR A 115 -6.96 -7.29 -1.84
CA TYR A 115 -7.78 -6.70 -0.78
C TYR A 115 -7.03 -6.44 0.54
N ALA A 116 -6.00 -7.21 0.87
CA ALA A 116 -5.24 -7.05 2.12
C ALA A 116 -4.75 -5.62 2.37
N PRO A 117 -4.12 -4.92 1.41
CA PRO A 117 -3.71 -3.52 1.62
C PRO A 117 -4.86 -2.58 1.98
N PHE A 118 -6.07 -2.83 1.47
CA PHE A 118 -7.23 -1.98 1.74
C PHE A 118 -7.83 -2.29 3.10
N ILE A 119 -8.00 -3.56 3.46
CA ILE A 119 -8.51 -3.94 4.78
C ILE A 119 -7.55 -3.46 5.87
N GLU A 120 -6.24 -3.61 5.69
CA GLU A 120 -5.19 -3.10 6.58
C GLU A 120 -5.34 -1.60 6.86
N ARG A 121 -5.71 -0.81 5.84
CA ARG A 121 -5.89 0.65 5.94
C ARG A 121 -7.23 1.03 6.56
N PHE A 122 -8.30 0.37 6.14
CA PHE A 122 -9.65 0.77 6.51
C PHE A 122 -10.05 0.29 7.90
N GLN A 123 -9.62 -0.90 8.33
CA GLN A 123 -9.96 -1.42 9.65
C GLN A 123 -9.60 -0.44 10.79
N PRO A 124 -8.35 0.02 10.95
CA PRO A 124 -8.00 0.94 12.02
C PRO A 124 -8.69 2.31 11.84
N ALA A 125 -8.86 2.78 10.61
CA ALA A 125 -9.50 4.07 10.35
C ALA A 125 -10.99 4.07 10.72
N LEU A 126 -11.73 3.01 10.37
CA LEU A 126 -13.14 2.84 10.73
C LEU A 126 -13.32 2.68 12.24
N LEU A 127 -12.45 1.91 12.89
CA LEU A 127 -12.49 1.74 14.33
C LEU A 127 -12.16 3.05 15.07
N ASP A 128 -11.14 3.78 14.64
CA ASP A 128 -10.68 4.99 15.32
C ASP A 128 -11.61 6.19 15.08
N VAL A 129 -11.98 6.45 13.82
CA VAL A 129 -12.74 7.64 13.43
C VAL A 129 -14.25 7.43 13.53
N ARG A 130 -14.74 6.26 13.11
CA ARG A 130 -16.18 5.95 13.04
C ARG A 130 -16.68 5.09 14.19
N LYS A 131 -15.78 4.63 15.07
CA LYS A 131 -16.09 3.69 16.16
C LYS A 131 -16.80 2.44 15.66
N TYR A 132 -16.42 1.99 14.46
CA TYR A 132 -17.04 0.86 13.77
C TYR A 132 -16.05 -0.28 13.61
N ASP A 133 -16.32 -1.40 14.28
CA ASP A 133 -15.54 -2.62 14.13
C ASP A 133 -16.09 -3.46 12.97
N ILE A 134 -15.29 -3.59 11.90
CA ILE A 134 -15.67 -4.40 10.74
C ILE A 134 -15.67 -5.91 11.06
N THR A 135 -15.00 -6.34 12.13
CA THR A 135 -14.90 -7.76 12.52
C THR A 135 -16.03 -8.21 13.43
N GLU A 136 -16.71 -7.28 14.10
CA GLU A 136 -17.85 -7.58 14.97
C GLU A 136 -18.98 -8.25 14.14
N GLY A 137 -19.43 -9.42 14.62
CA GLY A 137 -20.43 -10.24 13.92
C GLY A 137 -19.94 -10.89 12.61
N ARG A 138 -18.65 -10.75 12.24
CA ARG A 138 -18.06 -11.29 11.00
C ARG A 138 -16.85 -12.20 11.30
N PRO A 139 -17.07 -13.42 11.85
CA PRO A 139 -15.98 -14.29 12.29
C PRO A 139 -15.02 -14.71 11.17
N ASN A 140 -15.52 -14.91 9.95
CA ASN A 140 -14.66 -15.27 8.81
C ASN A 140 -13.73 -14.13 8.41
N LEU A 141 -14.18 -12.88 8.51
CA LEU A 141 -13.33 -11.71 8.25
C LEU A 141 -12.26 -11.56 9.34
N ALA A 142 -12.65 -11.76 10.61
CA ALA A 142 -11.71 -11.75 11.73
C ALA A 142 -10.62 -12.82 11.54
N ALA A 143 -11.02 -14.06 11.23
CA ALA A 143 -10.09 -15.16 10.97
C ALA A 143 -9.19 -14.86 9.77
N TRP A 144 -9.73 -14.34 8.67
CA TRP A 144 -8.93 -13.96 7.49
C TRP A 144 -7.90 -12.89 7.83
N ILE A 145 -8.24 -11.86 8.60
CA ILE A 145 -7.28 -10.83 9.05
C ILE A 145 -6.17 -11.47 9.90
N GLU A 146 -6.53 -12.39 10.80
CA GLU A 146 -5.56 -13.11 11.64
C GLU A 146 -4.59 -13.94 10.79
N GLU A 147 -5.10 -14.72 9.84
CA GLU A 147 -4.30 -15.54 8.93
C GLU A 147 -3.39 -14.69 8.03
N MET A 148 -3.92 -13.59 7.46
CA MET A 148 -3.10 -12.67 6.67
C MET A 148 -1.91 -12.12 7.48
N ASN A 149 -2.13 -11.75 8.74
CA ASN A 149 -1.07 -11.22 9.61
C ASN A 149 0.01 -12.26 9.98
N LYS A 150 -0.24 -13.57 9.76
CA LYS A 150 0.77 -14.63 9.95
C LYS A 150 1.70 -14.78 8.74
N ILE A 151 1.34 -14.22 7.58
CA ILE A 151 2.15 -14.31 6.36
C ILE A 151 3.30 -13.31 6.44
N GLU A 152 4.51 -13.80 6.67
CA GLU A 152 5.73 -12.98 6.80
C GLU A 152 5.94 -12.06 5.58
N ALA A 153 5.73 -12.58 4.37
CA ALA A 153 5.87 -11.82 3.13
C ALA A 153 4.96 -10.59 3.07
N TYR A 154 3.75 -10.68 3.63
CA TYR A 154 2.82 -9.56 3.75
C TYR A 154 3.18 -8.66 4.93
N ASP A 155 3.50 -9.21 6.10
CA ASP A 155 3.81 -8.44 7.30
C ASP A 155 4.97 -7.45 7.09
N GLN A 156 5.99 -7.87 6.33
CA GLN A 156 7.11 -7.00 5.96
C GLN A 156 6.72 -5.78 5.12
N THR A 157 5.55 -5.79 4.48
CA THR A 157 5.05 -4.68 3.65
C THR A 157 4.18 -3.68 4.42
N ARG A 158 3.75 -4.06 5.63
CA ARG A 158 2.82 -3.27 6.44
C ARG A 158 3.50 -2.04 6.99
N ARG A 159 2.71 -0.98 7.19
CA ARG A 159 3.17 0.23 7.89
C ARG A 159 2.65 0.25 9.31
N ASP A 160 3.30 1.07 10.14
CA ASP A 160 2.78 1.36 11.47
C ASP A 160 1.35 1.94 11.35
N PRO A 161 0.33 1.28 11.93
CA PRO A 161 -1.05 1.76 11.89
C PRO A 161 -1.20 3.20 12.40
N LYS A 162 -0.38 3.63 13.36
CA LYS A 162 -0.42 5.01 13.90
C LYS A 162 -0.03 6.04 12.84
N GLU A 163 0.96 5.73 12.01
CA GLU A 163 1.37 6.59 10.91
C GLU A 163 0.29 6.67 9.82
N MET A 164 -0.42 5.57 9.60
CA MET A 164 -1.52 5.50 8.63
C MET A 164 -2.77 6.27 9.06
N LEU A 165 -2.99 6.42 10.37
CA LEU A 165 -4.14 7.15 10.90
C LEU A 165 -3.98 8.68 10.86
N LYS A 166 -2.74 9.21 10.76
CA LYS A 166 -2.50 10.67 10.79
C LYS A 166 -3.35 11.43 9.74
N PRO A 167 -3.41 11.03 8.45
CA PRO A 167 -4.23 11.74 7.47
C PRO A 167 -5.73 11.65 7.78
N ALA A 168 -6.23 10.48 8.19
CA ALA A 168 -7.65 10.28 8.50
C ALA A 168 -8.09 11.11 9.71
N ARG A 169 -7.26 11.16 10.75
CA ARG A 169 -7.46 12.02 11.91
C ARG A 169 -7.43 13.48 11.53
N ASN A 170 -6.44 13.93 10.74
CA ASN A 170 -6.34 15.33 10.32
C ASN A 170 -7.56 15.76 9.49
N ALA A 171 -8.02 14.93 8.56
CA ALA A 171 -9.22 15.21 7.77
C ALA A 171 -10.48 15.26 8.64
N PHE A 172 -10.63 14.32 9.59
CA PHE A 172 -11.74 14.33 10.55
C PHE A 172 -11.68 15.54 11.49
N TRP A 173 -10.48 15.91 11.96
CA TRP A 173 -10.26 17.09 12.82
C TRP A 173 -10.64 18.37 12.10
N LEU A 174 -10.18 18.56 10.86
CA LEU A 174 -10.55 19.70 10.02
C LEU A 174 -12.07 19.78 9.78
N ILE A 175 -12.73 18.65 9.55
CA ILE A 175 -14.20 18.61 9.43
C ILE A 175 -14.85 19.00 10.76
N SER A 176 -14.34 18.49 11.89
CA SER A 176 -14.89 18.82 13.22
C SER A 176 -14.70 20.29 13.60
N GLU A 177 -13.56 20.90 13.27
CA GLU A 177 -13.32 22.33 13.48
C GLU A 177 -14.18 23.20 12.56
N VAL A 178 -14.28 22.86 11.27
CA VAL A 178 -15.12 23.60 10.32
C VAL A 178 -16.60 23.50 10.70
N CYS A 179 -17.07 22.34 11.17
CA CYS A 179 -18.42 22.20 11.72
C CYS A 179 -18.58 22.98 13.04
N CYS A 180 -17.60 22.98 13.94
CA CYS A 180 -17.64 23.78 15.16
C CYS A 180 -17.58 25.30 14.89
N CYS A 181 -17.00 25.75 13.77
CA CYS A 181 -17.02 27.15 13.36
C CYS A 181 -18.35 27.60 12.74
N HIS A 182 -19.30 26.70 12.46
CA HIS A 182 -20.62 27.03 11.91
C HIS A 182 -21.80 26.76 12.85
N GLU A 183 -21.56 26.23 14.06
CA GLU A 183 -22.61 25.97 15.05
C GLU A 183 -22.41 26.85 16.30
N SER A 184 -22.69 28.15 16.14
CA SER A 184 -23.24 28.91 17.26
C SER A 184 -24.73 28.60 17.37
N ASP A 185 -25.05 27.88 18.44
CA ASP A 185 -26.36 27.67 19.05
C ASP A 185 -27.43 26.86 18.28
N SER A 186 -27.84 25.77 18.93
CA SER A 186 -29.02 24.95 18.65
C SER A 186 -28.93 24.01 17.44
N LEU A 187 -28.38 22.80 17.66
CA LEU A 187 -29.04 21.49 17.36
C LEU A 187 -28.00 20.34 17.41
N ARG A 188 -27.48 20.07 18.61
CA ARG A 188 -26.56 18.95 18.86
C ARG A 188 -27.34 17.63 19.07
N SER A 189 -28.16 17.19 18.12
CA SER A 189 -28.73 15.83 18.16
C SER A 189 -29.47 15.41 16.87
N GLU A 190 -28.94 15.63 15.66
CA GLU A 190 -29.59 15.06 14.46
C GLU A 190 -28.66 14.90 13.25
N PHE A 191 -27.58 14.13 13.41
CA PHE A 191 -26.82 13.60 12.26
C PHE A 191 -26.51 12.11 12.48
N LEU A 192 -27.57 11.33 12.72
CA LEU A 192 -27.58 9.89 12.49
C LEU A 192 -28.81 9.58 11.64
N PHE A 193 -28.59 8.78 10.59
CA PHE A 193 -29.59 8.27 9.64
C PHE A 193 -30.19 9.25 8.63
N LYS A 194 -29.61 9.21 7.41
CA LYS A 194 -30.37 9.12 6.15
C LYS A 194 -29.44 8.62 5.04
N SER A 195 -29.38 7.30 4.89
CA SER A 195 -29.03 6.64 3.62
C SER A 195 -30.15 5.65 3.35
N SER A 196 -30.83 5.85 2.22
CA SER A 196 -31.90 5.01 1.67
C SER A 196 -31.46 3.57 1.46
#